data_AF-A0A1G6J518-F1
#
_entry.id   AF-A0A1G6J518-F1
#
_cell.length_a   1.000
_cell.length_b   1.000
_cell.length_c   1.000
_cell.angle_alpha   90.00
_cell.angle_beta   90.00
_cell.angle_gamma   90.00
#
_symmetry.space_group_name_H-M   'P 1'
#
loop_
_entity.id
_entity.type
_entity.pdbx_description
1 polymer ?
#
loop_
_entity_poly.entity_id
_entity_poly.type
_entity_poly.pdbx_seq_one_letter_code
_entity_poly.pdbx_strand_id
1 'polypeptide(L)'
;MVTFKNEPSYDSIYEGQWLSNNKYATIHRVAVSNTHKGLGLSTEIIKYIEDLCIDHDVHSIKVDTHKENIPMQKTLKKNGFEYCGIIYVDSSSERLAFEKLL
;
A
#
# COMPACT_ATOMS: atom_id res chain seq x y z
N MET A 1 10.10 1.07 1.98
CA MET A 1 10.79 1.01 0.69
C MET A 1 9.72 0.99 -0.39
N VAL A 2 9.81 1.89 -1.37
CA VAL A 2 8.96 1.86 -2.56
C VAL A 2 9.66 1.06 -3.66
N THR A 3 8.92 0.29 -4.45
CA THR A 3 9.42 -0.37 -5.66
C THR A 3 8.45 -0.15 -6.81
N PHE A 4 9.01 -0.04 -8.01
CA PHE A 4 8.28 0.13 -9.27
C PHE A 4 8.34 -1.13 -10.14
N LYS A 5 8.75 -2.25 -9.54
CA LYS A 5 8.82 -3.56 -10.19
C LYS A 5 7.55 -4.34 -9.92
N ASN A 6 7.17 -5.22 -10.84
CA ASN A 6 6.03 -6.10 -10.65
C ASN A 6 6.29 -7.07 -9.49
N GLU A 7 5.25 -7.34 -8.71
CA GLU A 7 5.28 -8.28 -7.61
C GLU A 7 4.31 -9.44 -7.84
N PRO A 8 4.80 -10.70 -7.93
CA PRO A 8 3.95 -11.84 -8.26
C PRO A 8 2.74 -12.01 -7.33
N SER A 9 2.88 -11.67 -6.05
CA SER A 9 1.76 -11.75 -5.09
C SER A 9 0.61 -10.79 -5.38
N TYR A 10 0.82 -9.76 -6.22
CA TYR A 10 -0.19 -8.77 -6.58
C TYR A 10 -0.89 -9.10 -7.91
N ASP A 11 -0.38 -10.11 -8.64
CA ASP A 11 -0.97 -10.58 -9.90
C ASP A 11 -2.33 -11.27 -9.67
N SER A 12 -2.59 -11.74 -8.45
CA SER A 12 -3.85 -12.39 -8.05
C SER A 12 -4.44 -11.70 -6.83
N ILE A 13 -5.70 -11.29 -6.93
CA ILE A 13 -6.49 -10.75 -5.83
C ILE A 13 -7.78 -11.56 -5.67
N TYR A 14 -8.15 -11.79 -4.42
CA TYR A 14 -9.30 -12.59 -4.01
C TYR A 14 -10.28 -11.73 -3.23
N GLU A 15 -11.56 -12.09 -3.23
CA GLU A 15 -12.62 -11.39 -2.49
C GLU A 15 -12.68 -9.88 -2.80
N GLY A 16 -12.36 -9.52 -4.04
CA GLY A 16 -12.35 -8.15 -4.52
C GLY A 16 -11.57 -7.99 -5.82
N GLN A 17 -11.20 -6.76 -6.14
CA GLN A 17 -10.46 -6.40 -7.36
C GLN A 17 -9.65 -5.11 -7.15
N TRP A 18 -8.56 -4.99 -7.91
CA TRP A 18 -7.80 -3.73 -8.01
C TRP A 18 -8.67 -2.62 -8.62
N LEU A 19 -8.39 -1.37 -8.26
CA LEU A 19 -9.06 -0.19 -8.82
C LEU A 19 -8.62 0.04 -10.27
N SER A 20 -7.39 -0.35 -10.61
CA SER A 20 -6.84 -0.20 -11.95
C SER A 20 -5.92 -1.36 -12.36
N ASN A 21 -5.72 -1.47 -13.67
CA ASN A 21 -4.71 -2.33 -14.28
C ASN A 21 -3.48 -1.53 -14.75
N ASN A 22 -3.28 -0.33 -14.18
CA ASN A 22 -2.20 0.56 -14.57
C ASN A 22 -0.85 0.05 -14.05
N LYS A 23 0.23 0.62 -14.58
CA LYS A 23 1.55 0.55 -13.95
C LYS A 23 1.42 1.11 -12.52
N TYR A 24 1.96 0.37 -11.55
CA TYR A 24 1.83 0.70 -10.14
C TYR A 24 3.18 0.69 -9.43
N ALA A 25 3.22 1.36 -8.28
CA ALA A 25 4.29 1.23 -7.29
C ALA A 25 3.76 0.46 -6.07
N THR A 26 4.64 -0.25 -5.37
CA THR A 26 4.31 -0.89 -4.08
C THR A 26 5.10 -0.28 -2.94
N ILE A 27 4.44 -0.12 -1.79
CA ILE A 27 5.08 0.35 -0.57
C ILE A 27 5.27 -0.82 0.39
N HIS A 28 6.53 -1.22 0.56
CA HIS A 28 6.93 -2.21 1.57
C HIS A 28 7.37 -1.56 2.86
N ARG A 29 6.90 -2.07 3.99
CA ARG A 29 7.46 -1.78 5.32
C ARG A 29 7.56 -0.28 5.64
N VAL A 30 6.42 0.39 5.82
CA VAL A 30 6.40 1.71 6.47
C VAL A 30 6.48 1.52 7.98
N ALA A 31 7.55 1.99 8.59
CA ALA A 31 7.75 1.91 10.03
C ALA A 31 8.10 3.29 10.59
N VAL A 32 7.44 3.65 11.69
CA VAL A 32 7.75 4.84 12.49
C VAL A 32 7.97 4.37 13.91
N SER A 33 8.99 4.91 14.58
CA SER A 33 9.26 4.57 15.98
C SER A 33 8.05 4.85 16.86
N ASN A 34 7.77 3.96 17.83
CA ASN A 34 6.66 4.13 18.76
C ASN A 34 6.74 5.44 19.55
N THR A 35 7.95 5.95 19.82
CA THR A 35 8.16 7.23 20.50
C THR A 35 7.72 8.44 19.66
N HIS A 36 7.48 8.25 18.36
CA HIS A 36 7.04 9.28 17.41
C HIS A 36 5.66 8.96 16.81
N LYS A 37 4.93 8.00 17.41
CA LYS A 37 3.59 7.62 16.97
C LYS A 37 2.61 8.78 17.20
N GLY A 38 1.68 8.97 16.26
CA GLY A 38 0.67 10.03 16.36
C GLY A 38 1.09 11.40 15.80
N LEU A 39 2.38 11.58 15.45
CA LEU A 39 2.89 12.82 14.87
C LEU A 39 2.63 12.98 13.36
N GLY A 40 1.88 12.06 12.74
CA GLY A 40 1.58 12.11 11.30
C GLY A 40 2.73 11.72 10.38
N LEU A 41 3.88 11.28 10.89
CA LEU A 41 5.06 10.94 10.07
C LEU A 41 4.78 9.89 8.98
N SER A 42 3.92 8.90 9.26
CA SER A 42 3.53 7.92 8.22
C SER A 42 2.79 8.58 7.05
N THR A 43 1.97 9.60 7.32
CA THR A 43 1.29 10.38 6.27
C THR A 43 2.30 11.20 5.47
N GLU A 44 3.27 11.84 6.12
CA GLU A 44 4.29 12.61 5.40
C GLU A 44 5.18 11.71 4.52
N ILE A 45 5.55 10.52 5.01
CA ILE A 45 6.24 9.51 4.20
C ILE A 45 5.39 9.08 3.00
N ILE A 46 4.09 8.84 3.19
CA ILE A 46 3.18 8.46 2.11
C ILE A 46 3.09 9.57 1.05
N LYS A 47 2.89 10.83 1.45
CA LYS A 47 2.85 11.97 0.52
C LYS A 47 4.13 12.09 -0.30
N TYR A 48 5.30 11.96 0.33
CA TYR A 48 6.57 11.98 -0.39
C TYR A 48 6.67 10.85 -1.43
N ILE A 49 6.12 9.67 -1.11
CA ILE A 49 6.05 8.56 -2.07
C ILE A 49 5.07 8.87 -3.20
N GLU A 50 3.95 9.54 -2.93
CA GLU A 50 3.00 9.98 -3.96
C GLU A 50 3.68 10.92 -4.97
N ASP A 51 4.38 11.95 -4.49
CA ASP A 51 5.15 12.87 -5.33
C ASP A 51 6.19 12.11 -6.18
N LEU A 52 6.92 11.18 -5.56
CA LEU A 52 7.89 10.34 -6.27
C LEU A 52 7.22 9.45 -7.34
N CYS A 53 6.03 8.93 -7.11
CA CYS A 53 5.32 8.12 -8.10
C CYS A 53 4.91 8.96 -9.31
N ILE A 54 4.42 10.19 -9.08
CA ILE A 54 4.07 11.14 -10.14
C ILE A 54 5.30 11.49 -10.99
N ASP A 55 6.44 11.78 -10.35
CA ASP A 55 7.71 12.06 -11.04
C ASP A 55 8.19 10.88 -11.92
N HIS A 56 7.76 9.66 -11.61
CA HIS A 56 8.09 8.43 -12.33
C HIS A 56 6.98 7.97 -13.32
N ASP A 57 5.98 8.81 -13.58
CA ASP A 57 4.81 8.52 -14.43
C ASP A 57 4.07 7.25 -13.96
N VAL A 58 3.85 7.15 -12.64
CA VAL A 58 3.13 6.06 -11.99
C VAL A 58 1.99 6.65 -11.17
N HIS A 59 0.76 6.30 -11.54
CA HIS A 59 -0.47 6.89 -11.00
C HIS A 59 -1.30 5.88 -10.19
N SER A 60 -0.70 4.77 -9.78
CA SER A 60 -1.31 3.77 -8.92
C SER A 60 -0.29 3.33 -7.86
N ILE A 61 -0.70 3.34 -6.60
CA ILE A 61 0.09 2.81 -5.49
C ILE A 61 -0.69 1.66 -4.86
N LYS A 62 -0.08 0.49 -4.79
CA LYS A 62 -0.63 -0.70 -4.12
C LYS A 62 0.13 -0.99 -2.82
N VAL A 63 -0.59 -1.37 -1.77
CA VAL A 63 0.00 -1.68 -0.45
C VAL A 63 -0.74 -2.84 0.16
N ASP A 64 -0.03 -3.73 0.83
CA ASP A 64 -0.64 -4.79 1.62
C ASP A 64 -0.32 -4.63 3.12
N THR A 65 -1.18 -5.17 3.97
CA THR A 65 -0.91 -5.25 5.40
C THR A 65 -1.59 -6.44 6.04
N HIS A 66 -1.10 -6.86 7.20
CA HIS A 66 -1.74 -7.91 7.98
C HIS A 66 -3.09 -7.45 8.53
N LYS A 67 -4.07 -8.36 8.60
CA LYS A 67 -5.41 -8.06 9.15
C LYS A 67 -5.39 -7.56 10.60
N GLU A 68 -4.40 -7.95 11.38
CA GLU A 68 -4.19 -7.50 12.77
C GLU A 68 -3.49 -6.13 12.86
N ASN A 69 -2.92 -5.61 11.76
CA ASN A 69 -2.25 -4.31 11.74
C ASN A 69 -3.26 -3.17 11.55
N ILE A 70 -4.18 -3.06 12.51
CA ILE A 70 -5.22 -2.02 12.57
C ILE A 70 -4.65 -0.60 12.44
N PRO A 71 -3.49 -0.25 13.05
CA PRO A 71 -2.90 1.07 12.86
C PRO A 71 -2.59 1.37 11.39
N MET A 72 -1.98 0.43 10.66
CA MET A 72 -1.64 0.64 9.26
C MET A 72 -2.90 0.72 8.38
N GLN A 73 -3.90 -0.12 8.62
CA GLN A 73 -5.19 -0.03 7.90
C GLN A 73 -5.85 1.34 8.07
N LYS A 74 -5.83 1.89 9.30
CA LYS A 74 -6.33 3.25 9.56
C LYS A 74 -5.49 4.31 8.85
N THR A 75 -4.16 4.18 8.85
CA THR A 75 -3.27 5.08 8.13
C THR A 75 -3.56 5.05 6.62
N LEU A 76 -3.68 3.87 6.01
CA LEU A 76 -3.98 3.72 4.58
C LEU A 76 -5.31 4.41 4.23
N LYS A 77 -6.39 4.07 4.95
CA LYS A 77 -7.70 4.71 4.75
C LYS A 77 -7.66 6.22 4.92
N LYS A 78 -6.94 6.73 5.94
CA LYS A 78 -6.77 8.17 6.17
C LYS A 78 -6.07 8.87 5.00
N ASN A 79 -5.15 8.19 4.31
CA ASN A 79 -4.41 8.75 3.18
C ASN A 79 -5.09 8.48 1.82
N GLY A 80 -6.34 8.00 1.81
CA GLY A 80 -7.13 7.82 0.59
C GLY A 80 -6.89 6.51 -0.15
N PHE A 81 -6.28 5.51 0.51
CA PHE A 81 -6.22 4.16 -0.04
C PHE A 81 -7.56 3.45 0.17
N GLU A 82 -8.02 2.76 -0.87
CA GLU A 82 -9.23 1.93 -0.84
C GLU A 82 -8.87 0.47 -0.64
N TYR A 83 -9.69 -0.26 0.09
CA TYR A 83 -9.53 -1.71 0.25
C TYR A 83 -9.96 -2.41 -1.04
N CYS A 84 -9.08 -3.24 -1.59
CA CYS A 84 -9.30 -3.91 -2.87
C CYS A 84 -9.62 -5.39 -2.72
N GLY A 85 -9.23 -6.04 -1.62
CA GLY A 85 -9.41 -7.48 -1.44
C GLY A 85 -8.26 -8.12 -0.67
N ILE A 86 -8.05 -9.41 -0.93
CA ILE A 86 -7.06 -10.25 -0.26
C ILE A 86 -6.01 -10.70 -1.26
N ILE A 87 -4.74 -10.66 -0.86
CA ILE A 87 -3.64 -11.31 -1.58
C ILE A 87 -2.95 -12.33 -0.67
N TYR A 88 -2.24 -13.27 -1.27
CA TYR A 88 -1.42 -14.26 -0.56
C TYR A 88 0.06 -14.05 -0.87
N VAL A 89 0.82 -13.66 0.16
CA VAL A 89 2.28 -13.57 0.09
C VAL A 89 2.87 -14.94 0.45
N ASP A 90 3.89 -15.38 -0.29
CA ASP A 90 4.54 -16.69 -0.15
C ASP A 90 3.54 -17.88 -0.14
N SER A 91 2.45 -17.75 -0.91
CA SER A 91 1.39 -18.77 -1.09
C SER A 91 0.60 -19.19 0.17
N SER A 92 0.83 -18.55 1.32
CA SER A 92 0.08 -18.89 2.54
C SER A 92 -0.19 -17.72 3.49
N SER A 93 0.44 -16.56 3.28
CA SER A 93 0.31 -15.42 4.17
C SER A 93 -0.74 -14.44 3.64
N GLU A 94 -1.95 -14.53 4.19
CA GLU A 94 -3.07 -13.62 3.87
C GLU A 94 -2.70 -12.17 4.20
N ARG A 95 -2.98 -11.26 3.26
CA ARG A 95 -2.83 -9.82 3.45
C ARG A 95 -4.03 -9.09 2.89
N LEU A 96 -4.42 -8.02 3.58
CA LEU A 96 -5.41 -7.07 3.09
C LEU A 96 -4.71 -6.14 2.11
N ALA A 97 -5.19 -6.12 0.87
CA ALA A 97 -4.67 -5.31 -0.21
C ALA A 97 -5.43 -3.99 -0.33
N PHE A 98 -4.68 -2.94 -0.59
CA PHE A 98 -5.19 -1.58 -0.76
C PHE A 98 -4.56 -0.94 -2.00
N GLU A 99 -5.31 -0.09 -2.68
CA GLU A 99 -4.82 0.71 -3.81
C GLU A 99 -5.27 2.17 -3.65
N LYS A 100 -4.40 3.08 -4.10
CA LYS A 100 -4.72 4.50 -4.29
C LYS A 100 -4.34 4.89 -5.71
N LEU A 101 -5.28 5.51 -6.41
CA LEU A 101 -5.01 6.20 -7.67
C LEU A 101 -4.56 7.64 -7.36
N LEU A 102 -3.51 8.11 -8.05
CA LEU A 102 -2.95 9.46 -7.88
C LEU A 102 -3.48 10.42 -8.94
#